data_AF-A0A935WMZ1-F1
#
_entry.id   AF-A0A935WMZ1-F1
#
_cell.length_a   1.000
_cell.length_b   1.000
_cell.length_c   1.000
_cell.angle_alpha   90.00
_cell.angle_beta   90.00
_cell.angle_gamma   90.00
#
_symmetry.space_group_name_H-M   'P 1'
#
loop_
_entity.id
_entity.type
_entity.pdbx_description
1 polymer ?
#
loop_
_entity_poly.entity_id
_entity_poly.type
_entity_poly.pdbx_seq_one_letter_code
_entity_poly.pdbx_strand_id
1 'polypeptide(L)'
;MLAVMFGGLRQGGDPFVIGELIAGGSGAGLNSDGVDVIETDVSNCMNLPAEAMEMEAPIRVHRIALRPDSGGAGKQRGGLGIVKEYEVLEGEVRFTHRGERHMCAAAGSNGGEPGAMAISEIFRTNGHKEEIPSKMMAVLQKGDRVVVTTAGGGGNGQPERRDQALAEADLKNEKISRPFART
;
A
#
# COMPACT_ATOMS: atom_id res chain seq x y z
N MET A 1 -3.32 -6.18 -6.33
CA MET A 1 -4.21 -6.50 -5.21
C MET A 1 -3.34 -6.92 -4.06
N LEU A 2 -3.67 -6.54 -2.84
CA LEU A 2 -3.02 -7.08 -1.65
C LEU A 2 -4.07 -7.46 -0.61
N ALA A 3 -4.00 -8.70 -0.14
CA ALA A 3 -4.78 -9.18 0.98
C ALA A 3 -3.84 -9.56 2.13
N VAL A 4 -4.20 -9.12 3.34
CA VAL A 4 -3.56 -9.56 4.57
C VAL A 4 -4.59 -10.20 5.48
N MET A 5 -4.20 -11.24 6.21
CA MET A 5 -5.03 -11.87 7.21
C MET A 5 -4.22 -12.10 8.49
N PHE A 6 -4.85 -11.84 9.62
CA PHE A 6 -4.35 -12.10 10.96
C PHE A 6 -5.30 -13.09 11.63
N GLY A 7 -4.77 -14.13 12.26
CA GLY A 7 -5.57 -15.07 13.01
C GLY A 7 -4.80 -15.68 14.17
N GLY A 8 -5.52 -15.99 15.25
CA GLY A 8 -4.91 -16.51 16.46
C GLY A 8 -5.90 -16.64 17.60
N LEU A 9 -5.37 -16.73 18.81
CA LEU A 9 -6.13 -16.72 20.05
C LEU A 9 -5.76 -15.45 20.84
N ARG A 10 -6.77 -14.81 21.44
CA ARG A 10 -6.57 -13.77 22.45
C ARG A 10 -6.01 -14.38 23.73
N GLN A 11 -5.49 -13.57 24.66
CA GLN A 11 -4.97 -14.08 25.95
C GLN A 11 -6.00 -14.90 26.76
N GLY A 12 -7.30 -14.63 26.59
CA GLY A 12 -8.39 -15.40 27.21
C GLY A 12 -8.73 -16.72 26.52
N GLY A 13 -8.10 -17.04 25.38
CA GLY A 13 -8.38 -18.24 24.59
C GLY A 13 -9.42 -18.06 23.48
N ASP A 14 -10.07 -16.89 23.39
CA ASP A 14 -11.04 -16.60 22.33
C ASP A 14 -10.36 -16.50 20.96
N PRO A 15 -10.86 -17.21 19.93
CA PRO A 15 -10.29 -17.13 18.60
C PRO A 15 -10.64 -15.80 17.92
N PHE A 16 -9.74 -15.32 17.07
CA PHE A 16 -10.01 -14.21 16.17
C PHE A 16 -9.45 -14.49 14.78
N VAL A 17 -10.12 -13.95 13.76
CA VAL A 17 -9.62 -13.88 12.39
C VAL A 17 -10.07 -12.54 11.82
N ILE A 18 -9.14 -11.77 11.28
CA ILE A 18 -9.45 -10.53 10.57
C ILE A 18 -8.64 -10.44 9.28
N GLY A 19 -9.30 -10.04 8.20
CA GLY A 19 -8.70 -9.87 6.90
C GLY A 19 -8.95 -8.46 6.36
N GLU A 20 -7.99 -7.95 5.62
CA GLU A 20 -8.12 -6.68 4.92
C GLU A 20 -7.69 -6.84 3.46
N LEU A 21 -8.46 -6.21 2.58
CA LEU A 21 -8.05 -5.94 1.20
C LEU A 21 -7.49 -4.53 1.13
N ILE A 22 -6.23 -4.40 0.75
CA ILE A 22 -5.49 -3.15 0.73
C ILE A 22 -5.37 -2.68 -0.72
N ALA A 23 -5.93 -1.49 -0.96
CA ALA A 23 -5.95 -0.84 -2.27
C ALA A 23 -4.57 -0.34 -2.72
N GLY A 24 -4.43 -0.11 -4.02
CA GLY A 24 -3.25 0.47 -4.65
C GLY A 24 -3.62 1.68 -5.51
N GLY A 25 -2.67 2.17 -6.30
CA GLY A 25 -2.96 3.22 -7.27
C GLY A 25 -3.49 2.67 -8.58
N SER A 26 -4.53 3.30 -9.16
CA SER A 26 -4.98 2.94 -10.51
C SER A 26 -4.03 3.49 -11.58
N GLY A 27 -4.01 2.88 -12.76
CA GLY A 27 -3.36 3.48 -13.93
C GLY A 27 -3.99 4.82 -14.31
N ALA A 28 -3.19 5.71 -14.92
CA ALA A 28 -3.68 6.96 -15.47
C ALA A 28 -4.54 6.74 -16.73
N GLY A 29 -5.57 7.56 -16.90
CA GLY A 29 -6.38 7.61 -18.11
C GLY A 29 -5.76 8.49 -19.19
N LEU A 30 -6.41 8.57 -20.35
CA LEU A 30 -5.98 9.46 -21.44
C LEU A 30 -6.06 10.94 -21.04
N ASN A 31 -7.05 11.30 -20.23
CA ASN A 31 -7.40 12.68 -19.88
C ASN A 31 -7.49 12.92 -18.37
N SER A 32 -7.08 11.96 -17.54
CA SER A 32 -7.13 12.09 -16.08
C SER A 32 -6.01 11.31 -15.41
N ASP A 33 -5.51 11.84 -14.30
CA ASP A 33 -4.66 11.10 -13.37
C ASP A 33 -5.36 9.80 -12.92
N GLY A 34 -4.56 8.82 -12.52
CA GLY A 34 -5.06 7.65 -11.83
C GLY A 34 -5.56 8.01 -10.44
N VAL A 35 -6.54 7.24 -9.95
CA VAL A 35 -7.09 7.43 -8.61
C VAL A 35 -6.11 6.86 -7.59
N ASP A 36 -5.76 7.69 -6.62
CA ASP A 36 -4.91 7.29 -5.49
C ASP A 36 -5.71 6.34 -4.58
N VAL A 37 -5.11 5.22 -4.18
CA VAL A 37 -5.68 4.25 -3.22
C VAL A 37 -7.12 3.85 -3.56
N ILE A 38 -7.30 3.21 -4.71
CA ILE A 38 -8.57 2.65 -5.14
C ILE A 38 -8.45 1.14 -5.33
N GLU A 39 -9.52 0.44 -4.98
CA GLU A 39 -9.66 -0.97 -5.30
C GLU A 39 -9.94 -1.10 -6.81
N THR A 40 -9.01 -1.72 -7.55
CA THR A 40 -9.16 -2.00 -9.00
C THR A 40 -9.30 -3.48 -9.34
N ASP A 41 -9.05 -4.39 -8.38
CA ASP A 41 -8.79 -5.81 -8.66
C ASP A 41 -9.91 -6.74 -8.14
N VAL A 42 -10.60 -6.36 -7.06
CA VAL A 42 -11.79 -6.97 -6.45
C VAL A 42 -12.82 -5.88 -6.21
N SER A 43 -13.55 -5.57 -7.28
CA SER A 43 -14.29 -4.32 -7.43
C SER A 43 -15.16 -3.97 -6.20
N ASN A 44 -14.99 -2.72 -5.75
CA ASN A 44 -15.88 -2.02 -4.83
C ASN A 44 -15.83 -2.44 -3.34
N CYS A 45 -14.67 -2.86 -2.83
CA CYS A 45 -14.46 -3.02 -1.39
C CYS A 45 -14.09 -1.68 -0.72
N MET A 46 -14.80 -1.35 0.38
CA MET A 46 -14.41 -0.25 1.26
C MET A 46 -13.17 -0.63 2.06
N ASN A 47 -12.41 0.37 2.51
CA ASN A 47 -11.32 0.15 3.45
C ASN A 47 -11.86 -0.41 4.77
N LEU A 48 -11.06 -1.25 5.44
CA LEU A 48 -11.34 -1.65 6.82
C LEU A 48 -10.97 -0.47 7.75
N PRO A 49 -11.92 0.11 8.51
CA PRO A 49 -11.59 1.16 9.47
C PRO A 49 -10.58 0.67 10.50
N ALA A 50 -9.67 1.53 10.92
CA ALA A 50 -8.66 1.18 11.93
C ALA A 50 -9.36 0.76 13.23
N GLU A 51 -10.38 1.50 13.65
CA GLU A 51 -11.13 1.23 14.87
C GLU A 51 -11.80 -0.15 14.83
N ALA A 52 -12.35 -0.54 13.68
CA ALA A 52 -12.95 -1.86 13.50
C ALA A 52 -11.89 -2.97 13.63
N MET A 53 -10.71 -2.78 13.03
CA MET A 53 -9.62 -3.75 13.15
C MET A 53 -9.12 -3.89 14.59
N GLU A 54 -8.95 -2.77 15.29
CA GLU A 54 -8.44 -2.75 16.67
C GLU A 54 -9.43 -3.29 17.70
N MET A 55 -10.74 -3.24 17.42
CA MET A 55 -11.75 -3.89 18.25
C MET A 55 -11.74 -5.41 18.06
N GLU A 56 -11.66 -5.87 16.81
CA GLU A 56 -11.86 -7.27 16.44
C GLU A 56 -10.60 -8.15 16.57
N ALA A 57 -9.40 -7.56 16.60
CA ALA A 57 -8.15 -8.29 16.76
C ALA A 57 -7.15 -7.55 17.67
N PRO A 58 -6.19 -8.25 18.30
CA PRO A 58 -5.12 -7.63 19.08
C PRO A 58 -4.04 -7.01 18.17
N ILE A 59 -4.47 -6.14 17.26
CA ILE A 59 -3.64 -5.44 16.30
C ILE A 59 -3.83 -3.94 16.52
N ARG A 60 -2.75 -3.15 16.47
CA ARG A 60 -2.78 -1.68 16.46
C ARG A 60 -2.41 -1.17 15.07
N VAL A 61 -3.15 -0.21 14.54
CA VAL A 61 -2.80 0.44 13.28
C VAL A 61 -2.04 1.74 13.57
N HIS A 62 -0.75 1.79 13.22
CA HIS A 62 0.10 2.97 13.46
C HIS A 62 0.03 4.00 12.34
N ARG A 63 -0.14 3.52 11.11
CA ARG A 63 -0.08 4.36 9.92
C ARG A 63 -1.09 3.91 8.88
N ILE A 64 -1.78 4.89 8.32
CA ILE A 64 -2.52 4.80 7.06
C ILE A 64 -2.19 6.08 6.31
N ALA A 65 -1.35 5.99 5.28
CA ALA A 65 -0.88 7.16 4.56
C ALA A 65 -0.80 6.89 3.06
N LEU A 66 -0.99 7.92 2.24
CA LEU A 66 -0.58 7.84 0.84
C LEU A 66 0.90 7.49 0.77
N ARG A 67 1.30 6.77 -0.27
CA ARG A 67 2.71 6.51 -0.58
C ARG A 67 3.18 7.54 -1.60
N PRO A 68 3.88 8.62 -1.19
CA PRO A 68 4.35 9.62 -2.13
C PRO A 68 5.27 9.00 -3.19
N ASP A 69 5.32 9.62 -4.37
CA ASP A 69 6.20 9.22 -5.49
C ASP A 69 5.94 7.81 -6.05
N SER A 70 4.84 7.15 -5.65
CA SER A 70 4.57 5.79 -6.07
C SER A 70 3.82 5.65 -7.38
N GLY A 71 3.06 6.67 -7.76
CA GLY A 71 2.39 6.74 -9.04
C GLY A 71 3.38 7.09 -10.15
N GLY A 72 3.35 6.36 -11.26
CA GLY A 72 4.24 6.61 -12.39
C GLY A 72 4.05 8.01 -12.97
N ALA A 73 5.15 8.70 -13.27
CA ALA A 73 5.13 10.02 -13.85
C ALA A 73 4.52 9.99 -15.26
N GLY A 74 3.91 11.10 -15.67
CA GLY A 74 3.35 11.25 -17.01
C GLY A 74 2.57 12.55 -17.13
N LYS A 75 2.10 12.85 -18.35
CA LYS A 75 1.13 13.95 -18.57
C LYS A 75 -0.03 13.80 -17.58
N GLN A 76 -0.52 12.57 -17.45
CA GLN A 76 -1.39 12.13 -16.37
C GLN A 76 -0.60 11.16 -15.48
N ARG A 77 -0.55 11.44 -14.18
CA ARG A 77 0.17 10.66 -13.18
C ARG A 77 -0.63 9.40 -12.84
N GLY A 78 0.04 8.26 -12.67
CA GLY A 78 -0.61 7.08 -12.11
C GLY A 78 -1.03 7.33 -10.66
N GLY A 79 -2.08 6.67 -10.18
CA GLY A 79 -2.52 6.80 -8.78
C GLY A 79 -1.45 6.37 -7.79
N LEU A 80 -1.42 6.97 -6.61
CA LEU A 80 -0.54 6.58 -5.53
C LEU A 80 -1.04 5.31 -4.84
N GLY A 81 -0.09 4.49 -4.39
CA GLY A 81 -0.34 3.42 -3.43
C GLY A 81 -0.55 3.95 -2.01
N ILE A 82 -0.68 3.02 -1.06
CA ILE A 82 -0.83 3.29 0.36
C ILE A 82 0.31 2.67 1.15
N VAL A 83 0.61 3.26 2.30
CA VAL A 83 1.43 2.64 3.34
C VAL A 83 0.56 2.39 4.56
N LYS A 84 0.41 1.12 4.95
CA LYS A 84 -0.25 0.71 6.19
C LYS A 84 0.72 0.00 7.12
N GLU A 85 0.57 0.26 8.40
CA GLU A 85 1.40 -0.34 9.43
C GLU A 85 0.58 -0.90 10.58
N TYR A 86 0.87 -2.16 10.91
CA TYR A 86 0.19 -2.95 11.94
C TYR A 86 1.19 -3.39 12.99
N GLU A 87 0.84 -3.33 14.28
CA GLU A 87 1.59 -3.91 15.39
C GLU A 87 0.77 -4.99 16.07
N VAL A 88 1.38 -6.13 16.41
CA VAL A 88 0.75 -7.16 17.23
C VAL A 88 0.82 -6.79 18.70
N LEU A 89 -0.32 -6.71 19.39
CA LEU A 89 -0.39 -6.26 20.79
C LEU A 89 -0.29 -7.40 21.80
N GLU A 90 -0.67 -8.61 21.42
CA GLU A 90 -0.61 -9.76 22.32
C GLU A 90 -0.42 -11.09 21.61
N GLY A 91 0.15 -12.04 22.35
CA GLY A 91 0.24 -13.43 21.96
C GLY A 91 1.01 -13.67 20.67
N GLU A 92 0.68 -14.81 20.07
CA GLU A 92 1.17 -15.25 18.77
C GLU A 92 0.05 -15.05 17.73
N VAL A 93 0.39 -14.44 16.60
CA VAL A 93 -0.55 -14.18 15.50
C VAL A 93 -0.04 -14.82 14.22
N ARG A 94 -0.85 -15.69 13.62
CA ARG A 94 -0.62 -16.20 12.28
C ARG A 94 -0.97 -15.11 11.27
N PHE A 95 0.01 -14.75 10.47
CA PHE A 95 -0.10 -13.73 9.44
C PHE A 95 -0.03 -14.38 8.06
N THR A 96 -0.94 -13.99 7.18
CA THR A 96 -0.91 -14.38 5.77
C THR A 96 -0.88 -13.13 4.91
N HIS A 97 0.05 -13.10 3.96
CA HIS A 97 0.21 -12.03 2.99
C HIS A 97 0.02 -12.58 1.57
N ARG A 98 -0.87 -11.96 0.79
CA ARG A 98 -1.08 -12.28 -0.63
C ARG A 98 -1.17 -10.99 -1.44
N GLY A 99 -0.04 -10.57 -1.97
CA GLY A 99 0.11 -9.37 -2.79
C GLY A 99 0.48 -9.65 -4.23
N GLU A 100 0.23 -8.67 -5.09
CA GLU A 100 0.73 -8.59 -6.47
C GLU A 100 1.71 -7.40 -6.61
N ARG A 101 2.33 -7.25 -7.79
CA ARG A 101 3.24 -6.13 -8.12
C ARG A 101 4.52 -6.02 -7.27
N HIS A 102 4.93 -7.12 -6.62
CA HIS A 102 6.19 -7.19 -5.87
C HIS A 102 7.41 -7.46 -6.79
N MET A 103 7.17 -8.05 -7.96
CA MET A 103 8.22 -8.40 -8.93
C MET A 103 8.05 -7.70 -10.28
N CYS A 104 6.96 -6.94 -10.46
CA CYS A 104 6.68 -6.22 -11.69
C CYS A 104 5.90 -4.94 -11.40
N ALA A 105 6.38 -3.83 -11.95
CA ALA A 105 5.69 -2.54 -11.88
C ALA A 105 4.43 -2.53 -12.76
N ALA A 106 3.49 -1.63 -12.43
CA ALA A 106 2.45 -1.25 -13.38
C ALA A 106 3.11 -0.42 -14.50
N ALA A 107 3.07 -0.92 -15.73
CA ALA A 107 3.69 -0.23 -16.86
C ALA A 107 3.01 1.11 -17.14
N GLY A 108 3.82 2.12 -17.49
CA GLY A 108 3.31 3.36 -18.06
C GLY A 108 2.87 3.17 -19.51
N SER A 109 2.21 4.19 -20.06
CA SER A 109 1.66 4.16 -21.43
C SER A 109 1.91 5.49 -22.16
N ASN A 110 2.02 5.45 -23.49
CA ASN A 110 2.24 6.65 -24.32
C ASN A 110 3.44 7.53 -23.89
N GLY A 111 4.50 6.91 -23.36
CA GLY A 111 5.67 7.62 -22.84
C GLY A 111 5.59 8.02 -21.37
N GLY A 112 4.55 7.60 -20.65
CA GLY A 112 4.50 7.66 -19.20
C GLY A 112 5.38 6.61 -18.55
N GLU A 113 5.80 6.88 -17.32
CA GLU A 113 6.69 6.03 -16.53
C GLU A 113 5.93 4.94 -15.75
N PRO A 114 6.59 3.82 -15.42
CA PRO A 114 6.00 2.81 -14.56
C PRO A 114 5.77 3.32 -13.13
N GLY A 115 4.73 2.79 -12.48
CA GLY A 115 4.51 3.01 -11.05
C GLY A 115 5.50 2.22 -10.19
N ALA A 116 5.67 2.63 -8.93
CA ALA A 116 6.52 1.92 -7.98
C ALA A 116 5.95 0.54 -7.63
N MET A 117 6.82 -0.46 -7.50
CA MET A 117 6.45 -1.81 -7.05
C MET A 117 5.99 -1.83 -5.60
N ALA A 118 5.19 -2.84 -5.26
CA ALA A 118 4.78 -3.10 -3.88
C ALA A 118 5.96 -3.66 -3.07
N ILE A 119 6.04 -3.28 -1.80
CA ILE A 119 7.05 -3.72 -0.83
C ILE A 119 6.33 -3.96 0.48
N SER A 120 6.61 -5.09 1.13
CA SER A 120 6.04 -5.42 2.43
C SER A 120 7.15 -5.95 3.33
N GLU A 121 7.14 -5.58 4.60
CA GLU A 121 8.22 -5.88 5.53
C GLU A 121 7.66 -6.24 6.93
N ILE A 122 8.32 -7.16 7.62
CA ILE A 122 8.12 -7.42 9.05
C ILE A 122 9.30 -6.84 9.82
N PHE A 123 9.03 -5.99 10.79
CA PHE A 123 9.99 -5.50 11.77
C PHE A 123 9.80 -6.29 13.06
N ARG A 124 10.79 -7.11 13.39
CA ARG A 124 10.79 -7.95 14.59
C ARG A 124 11.22 -7.15 15.82
N THR A 125 10.73 -7.53 16.99
CA THR A 125 11.14 -6.92 18.27
C THR A 125 12.63 -7.08 18.58
N ASN A 126 13.31 -8.09 18.01
CA ASN A 126 14.75 -8.27 18.12
C ASN A 126 15.57 -7.36 17.17
N GLY A 127 14.92 -6.47 16.42
CA GLY A 127 15.54 -5.56 15.46
C GLY A 127 15.74 -6.15 14.05
N HIS A 128 15.41 -7.42 13.83
CA HIS A 128 15.49 -8.05 12.51
C HIS A 128 14.38 -7.51 11.58
N LYS A 129 14.73 -7.31 10.30
CA LYS A 129 13.79 -6.92 9.25
C LYS A 129 13.67 -8.04 8.22
N GLU A 130 12.45 -8.47 7.95
CA GLU A 130 12.15 -9.51 6.96
C GLU A 130 11.36 -8.91 5.80
N GLU A 131 11.87 -9.05 4.59
CA GLU A 131 11.10 -8.73 3.39
C GLU A 131 10.03 -9.80 3.16
N ILE A 132 8.81 -9.36 2.89
CA ILE A 132 7.68 -10.24 2.59
C ILE A 132 7.56 -10.33 1.06
N PRO A 133 7.76 -11.51 0.45
CA PRO A 133 7.53 -11.68 -0.97
C PRO A 133 6.03 -11.60 -1.29
N SER A 134 5.71 -11.66 -2.57
CA SER A 134 4.34 -11.61 -3.09
C SER A 134 3.35 -12.52 -2.33
N LYS A 135 3.76 -13.72 -1.87
CA LYS A 135 2.94 -14.59 -1.03
C LYS A 135 3.76 -15.17 0.11
N MET A 136 3.27 -15.07 1.33
CA MET A 136 3.94 -15.60 2.52
C MET A 136 2.94 -15.91 3.64
N MET A 137 3.26 -16.91 4.45
CA MET A 137 2.70 -17.07 5.78
C MET A 137 3.81 -16.90 6.80
N ALA A 138 3.50 -16.23 7.91
CA ALA A 138 4.44 -16.01 9.00
C ALA A 138 3.74 -16.15 10.34
N VAL A 139 4.55 -16.32 11.37
CA VAL A 139 4.12 -16.19 12.76
C VAL A 139 4.69 -14.88 13.27
N LEU A 140 3.81 -14.00 13.75
CA LEU A 140 4.14 -12.74 14.39
C LEU A 140 4.03 -12.90 15.90
N GLN A 141 4.95 -12.26 16.62
CA GLN A 141 4.93 -12.20 18.08
C GLN A 141 4.48 -10.81 18.53
N LYS A 142 4.04 -10.69 19.79
CA LYS A 142 3.78 -9.40 20.41
C LYS A 142 4.93 -8.40 20.17
N GLY A 143 4.58 -7.20 19.72
CA GLY A 143 5.48 -6.10 19.39
C GLY A 143 6.04 -6.14 17.97
N ASP A 144 5.88 -7.25 17.24
CA ASP A 144 6.26 -7.29 15.82
C ASP A 144 5.36 -6.35 15.02
N ARG A 145 5.94 -5.66 14.04
CA ARG A 145 5.25 -4.73 13.14
C ARG A 145 5.27 -5.24 11.72
N VAL A 146 4.15 -5.14 11.03
CA VAL A 146 4.05 -5.39 9.58
C VAL A 146 3.81 -4.07 8.89
N VAL A 147 4.70 -3.70 7.98
CA VAL A 147 4.52 -2.54 7.10
C VAL A 147 4.23 -3.03 5.70
N VAL A 148 3.08 -2.62 5.20
CA VAL A 148 2.63 -2.90 3.85
C VAL A 148 2.70 -1.62 3.05
N THR A 149 3.35 -1.68 1.89
CA THR A 149 3.47 -0.57 0.95
C THR A 149 2.97 -1.01 -0.41
N THR A 150 1.78 -0.57 -0.83
CA THR A 150 1.20 -1.01 -2.10
C THR A 150 1.79 -0.28 -3.30
N ALA A 151 1.67 -0.91 -4.47
CA ALA A 151 2.11 -0.35 -5.73
C ALA A 151 1.29 0.88 -6.12
N GLY A 152 1.92 1.82 -6.83
CA GLY A 152 1.21 2.85 -7.57
C GLY A 152 0.87 2.41 -8.99
N GLY A 153 0.02 3.18 -9.65
CA GLY A 153 -0.36 2.95 -11.05
C GLY A 153 0.69 3.48 -12.02
N GLY A 154 0.66 3.01 -13.28
CA GLY A 154 1.48 3.58 -14.35
C GLY A 154 0.95 4.92 -14.85
N GLY A 155 1.85 5.82 -15.24
CA GLY A 155 1.51 7.11 -15.84
C GLY A 155 1.10 7.00 -17.32
N ASN A 156 0.48 8.07 -17.84
CA ASN A 156 0.13 8.19 -19.25
C ASN A 156 0.71 9.48 -19.85
N GLY A 157 1.37 9.36 -21.00
CA GLY A 157 1.96 10.50 -21.71
C GLY A 157 3.30 10.94 -21.12
N GLN A 158 4.05 11.71 -21.91
CA GLN A 158 5.33 12.32 -21.51
C GLN A 158 5.19 13.17 -20.22
N PRO A 159 5.99 12.91 -19.15
CA PRO A 159 5.98 13.68 -17.90
C PRO A 159 6.14 15.19 -18.09
N GLU A 160 6.93 15.62 -19.07
CA GLU A 160 7.20 17.03 -19.38
C GLU A 160 5.96 17.77 -19.91
N ARG A 161 4.91 17.02 -20.29
CA ARG A 161 3.62 17.58 -20.73
C ARG A 161 2.60 17.68 -19.60
N ARG A 162 2.96 17.33 -18.35
CA ARG A 162 2.09 17.51 -17.19
C ARG A 162 1.76 18.99 -17.02
N ASP A 163 0.49 19.25 -16.74
CA ASP A 163 0.03 20.61 -16.46
C ASP A 163 0.70 21.14 -15.19
N GLN A 164 1.25 22.37 -15.27
CA GLN A 164 2.00 22.97 -14.18
C GLN A 164 1.17 23.15 -12.91
N ALA A 165 -0.12 23.48 -13.03
CA ALA A 165 -1.00 23.64 -11.87
C ALA A 165 -1.28 22.30 -11.19
N LEU A 166 -1.38 21.20 -11.96
CA LEU A 166 -1.50 19.85 -11.41
C LEU A 166 -0.21 19.41 -10.69
N ALA A 167 0.96 19.70 -11.26
CA ALA A 167 2.24 19.40 -10.62
C ALA A 167 2.42 20.16 -9.30
N GLU A 168 2.05 21.45 -9.27
CA GLU A 168 2.06 22.26 -8.05
C GLU A 168 1.06 21.77 -7.00
N ALA A 169 -0.12 21.33 -7.44
CA ALA A 169 -1.11 20.72 -6.54
C ALA A 169 -0.59 19.41 -5.93
N ASP A 170 0.06 18.54 -6.71
CA ASP A 170 0.64 17.31 -6.18
C ASP A 170 1.73 17.59 -5.14
N LEU A 171 2.62 18.57 -5.41
CA LEU A 171 3.66 19.00 -4.47
C LEU A 171 3.05 19.57 -3.17
N LYS A 172 2.04 20.43 -3.31
CA LYS A 172 1.36 21.06 -2.16
C LYS A 172 0.64 20.04 -1.29
N ASN A 173 0.10 18.99 -1.89
CA ASN A 173 -0.58 17.90 -1.19
C ASN A 173 0.36 16.76 -0.80
N GLU A 174 1.68 16.94 -0.92
CA GLU A 174 2.70 15.95 -0.55
C GLU A 174 2.53 14.59 -1.27
N LYS A 175 1.88 14.60 -2.44
CA LYS A 175 1.70 13.42 -3.29
C LYS A 175 2.98 13.06 -4.03
N ILE A 176 3.76 14.08 -4.37
CA ILE A 176 5.08 13.93 -4.98
C ILE A 176 6.11 14.77 -4.23
N SER A 177 7.36 14.33 -4.27
CA SER A 177 8.50 15.06 -3.75
C SER A 177 9.07 16.05 -4.78
N ARG A 178 9.85 17.03 -4.30
CA ARG A 178 10.51 18.01 -5.19
C ARG A 178 11.46 17.37 -6.22
N PRO A 179 12.25 16.33 -5.89
CA PRO A 179 13.03 15.61 -6.90
C PRO A 179 12.13 14.97 -7.95
N PHE A 180 11.04 14.32 -7.54
CA PHE A 180 10.11 13.66 -8.45
C PHE A 180 9.49 14.64 -9.45
N ALA A 181 9.12 15.85 -9.01
CA ALA A 181 8.55 16.90 -9.86
C ALA A 181 9.52 17.51 -10.90
N ARG A 182 10.79 17.13 -10.89
CA ARG A 182 11.83 17.60 -11.85
C ARG A 182 12.20 16.55 -12.90
N THR A 183 11.61 15.36 -12.80
CA THR A 183 11.77 14.24 -13.73
C THR A 183 10.73 14.34 -14.83
#